data_AF-A0A259MCP9-F1
#
_entry.id   AF-A0A259MCP9-F1
#
_cell.length_a   1.000
_cell.length_b   1.000
_cell.length_c   1.000
_cell.angle_alpha   90.00
_cell.angle_beta   90.00
_cell.angle_gamma   90.00
#
_symmetry.space_group_name_H-M   'P 1'
#
loop_
_entity.id
_entity.type
_entity.pdbx_description
1 polymer ?
#
loop_
_entity_poly.entity_id
_entity_poly.type
_entity_poly.pdbx_seq_one_letter_code
_entity_poly.pdbx_strand_id
1 'polypeptide(L)'
;MKSFVFNGLLIGLALLLAACQSAPHGIDTLTPAFQQIEQRLDAADLDGAREQLVALEPRAGQDERLLQYQRRLADAYMLQGREALQRGDLDAAGKALSQARSLLPDAPALGSDVRQTLEQARQ
;
A
#
# COMPACT_ATOMS: atom_id res chain seq x y z
N MET A 1 47.46 -28.17 -31.50
CA MET A 1 46.47 -27.52 -32.40
C MET A 1 45.15 -28.26 -32.17
N LYS A 2 44.01 -27.71 -31.75
CA LYS A 2 43.48 -26.35 -31.59
C LYS A 2 42.37 -26.48 -30.53
N SER A 3 42.56 -25.88 -29.37
CA SER A 3 41.54 -25.77 -28.32
C SER A 3 40.75 -24.47 -28.56
N PHE A 4 39.80 -24.42 -29.49
CA PHE A 4 39.15 -23.12 -29.81
C PHE A 4 37.75 -23.23 -30.44
N VAL A 5 36.81 -23.96 -29.82
CA VAL A 5 35.40 -23.87 -30.25
C VAL A 5 34.40 -23.74 -29.09
N PHE A 6 34.78 -24.03 -27.85
CA PHE A 6 33.81 -24.10 -26.75
C PHE A 6 33.46 -22.76 -26.07
N ASN A 7 34.16 -21.66 -26.41
CA ASN A 7 34.03 -20.37 -25.71
C ASN A 7 33.06 -19.36 -26.37
N GLY A 8 32.47 -19.70 -27.51
CA GLY A 8 31.56 -18.79 -28.24
C GLY A 8 30.09 -18.91 -27.85
N LEU A 9 29.66 -20.07 -27.35
CA LEU A 9 28.24 -20.35 -27.08
C LEU A 9 27.74 -19.67 -25.79
N LEU A 10 28.62 -19.37 -24.84
CA LEU A 10 28.23 -18.78 -23.56
C LEU A 10 28.05 -17.25 -23.59
N ILE A 11 28.56 -16.56 -24.62
CA ILE A 11 28.51 -15.09 -24.69
C ILE A 11 27.17 -14.60 -25.25
N GLY A 12 26.51 -15.38 -26.11
CA GLY A 12 25.19 -15.02 -26.68
C GLY A 12 24.04 -15.09 -25.69
N LEU A 13 24.11 -15.98 -24.69
CA LEU A 13 23.04 -16.15 -23.70
C LEU A 13 23.05 -15.05 -22.62
N ALA A 14 24.21 -14.45 -22.34
CA ALA A 14 24.33 -13.38 -21.33
C ALA A 14 23.74 -12.03 -21.78
N LEU A 15 23.67 -11.77 -23.09
CA LEU A 15 23.09 -10.53 -23.63
C LEU A 15 21.56 -10.48 -23.57
N LEU A 16 20.89 -11.63 -23.41
CA LEU A 16 19.42 -11.70 -23.32
C LEU A 16 18.87 -11.44 -21.90
N LEU A 17 19.68 -11.59 -20.85
CA LEU A 17 19.24 -11.29 -19.47
C LEU A 17 19.37 -9.81 -19.08
N ALA A 18 20.11 -9.01 -19.85
CA ALA A 18 20.28 -7.58 -19.55
C ALA A 18 19.08 -6.71 -20.01
N ALA A 19 18.17 -7.24 -20.84
CA ALA A 19 17.06 -6.47 -21.39
C ALA A 19 15.80 -6.40 -20.50
N CYS A 20 15.71 -7.21 -19.42
CA CYS A 20 14.55 -7.20 -18.52
C CYS A 20 14.66 -6.20 -17.35
N GLN A 21 15.75 -5.45 -17.21
CA GLN A 21 15.92 -4.49 -16.10
C GLN A 21 15.41 -3.08 -16.41
N SER A 22 14.59 -2.91 -17.45
CA SER A 22 13.93 -1.63 -17.73
C SER A 22 12.67 -1.45 -16.87
N ALA A 23 12.81 -1.51 -15.55
CA ALA A 23 11.85 -0.90 -14.65
C ALA A 23 12.26 0.57 -14.47
N PRO A 24 11.38 1.54 -14.73
CA PRO A 24 11.76 2.95 -14.64
C PRO A 24 12.17 3.23 -13.20
N HIS A 25 13.45 3.55 -13.00
CA HIS A 25 13.97 4.11 -11.76
C HIS A 25 13.48 5.55 -11.61
N GLY A 26 12.16 5.71 -11.46
CA GLY A 26 11.60 6.89 -10.82
C GLY A 26 11.99 6.79 -9.35
N ILE A 27 12.63 7.81 -8.81
CA ILE A 27 12.85 7.93 -7.37
C ILE A 27 11.48 7.82 -6.71
N ASP A 28 11.19 6.69 -6.07
CA ASP A 28 9.91 6.49 -5.37
C ASP A 28 9.92 7.31 -4.08
N THR A 29 9.52 8.57 -4.22
CA THR A 29 9.45 9.54 -3.11
C THR A 29 8.39 9.15 -2.05
N LEU A 30 7.48 8.23 -2.37
CA LEU A 30 6.42 7.78 -1.45
C LEU A 30 6.83 6.55 -0.63
N THR A 31 7.79 5.74 -1.11
CA THR A 31 8.35 4.60 -0.37
C THR A 31 8.68 4.93 1.10
N PRO A 32 9.43 5.99 1.45
CA PRO A 32 9.75 6.26 2.86
C PRO A 32 8.50 6.57 3.70
N ALA A 33 7.46 7.19 3.11
CA ALA A 33 6.21 7.45 3.81
C ALA A 33 5.44 6.16 4.10
N PHE A 34 5.38 5.25 3.13
CA PHE A 34 4.77 3.92 3.33
C PHE A 34 5.55 3.05 4.33
N GLN A 35 6.88 3.11 4.32
CA GLN A 35 7.71 2.44 5.32
C GLN A 35 7.43 2.95 6.74
N GLN A 36 7.19 4.25 6.91
CA GLN A 36 6.84 4.78 8.22
C GLN A 36 5.45 4.31 8.69
N ILE A 37 4.48 4.15 7.79
CA ILE A 37 3.18 3.54 8.12
C ILE A 37 3.37 2.09 8.58
N GLU A 38 4.17 1.30 7.86
CA GLU A 38 4.46 -0.09 8.23
C GLU A 38 5.11 -0.19 9.62
N GLN A 39 6.11 0.66 9.91
CA GLN A 39 6.75 0.69 11.24
C GLN A 39 5.75 0.96 12.38
N ARG A 40 4.76 1.82 12.14
CA ARG A 40 3.72 2.10 13.13
C ARG A 40 2.75 0.93 13.29
N LEU A 41 2.39 0.26 12.20
CA LEU A 41 1.59 -0.97 12.24
C LEU A 41 2.31 -2.07 13.01
N ASP A 42 3.61 -2.25 12.79
CA ASP A 42 4.45 -3.20 13.54
C ASP A 42 4.55 -2.85 15.04
N ALA A 43 4.52 -1.55 15.36
CA ALA A 43 4.47 -1.05 16.73
C ALA A 43 3.05 -1.06 17.34
N ALA A 44 2.03 -1.53 16.61
CA ALA A 44 0.62 -1.47 16.97
C ALA A 44 0.09 -0.03 17.24
N ASP A 45 0.78 1.00 16.74
CA ASP A 45 0.36 2.41 16.75
C ASP A 45 -0.65 2.66 15.62
N LEU A 46 -1.87 2.12 15.78
CA LEU A 46 -2.91 2.19 14.73
C LEU A 46 -3.40 3.62 14.50
N ASP A 47 -3.49 4.44 15.53
CA ASP A 47 -3.92 5.84 15.40
C ASP A 47 -2.86 6.65 14.64
N GLY A 48 -1.57 6.51 14.97
CA GLY A 48 -0.49 7.17 14.24
C GLY A 48 -0.35 6.66 12.80
N ALA A 49 -0.52 5.35 12.56
CA ALA A 49 -0.54 4.78 11.22
C ALA A 49 -1.68 5.37 10.38
N ARG A 50 -2.87 5.54 10.97
CA ARG A 50 -4.02 6.17 10.33
C ARG A 50 -3.77 7.61 9.95
N GLU A 51 -3.30 8.42 10.89
CA GLU A 51 -3.01 9.84 10.67
C GLU A 51 -2.02 10.03 9.53
N GLN A 52 -0.98 9.19 9.51
CA GLN A 52 0.02 9.24 8.47
C GLN A 52 -0.52 8.79 7.10
N LEU A 53 -1.43 7.81 7.08
CA LEU A 53 -2.09 7.38 5.86
C LEU A 53 -3.02 8.46 5.29
N VAL A 54 -3.79 9.16 6.14
CA VAL A 54 -4.65 10.28 5.73
C VAL A 54 -3.82 11.45 5.21
N ALA A 55 -2.69 11.76 5.86
CA ALA A 55 -1.77 12.79 5.40
C ALA A 55 -1.12 12.45 4.05
N LEU A 56 -0.98 11.15 3.74
CA LEU A 56 -0.40 10.65 2.49
C LEU A 56 -1.44 10.57 1.35
N GLU A 57 -2.73 10.43 1.65
CA GLU A 57 -3.83 10.31 0.68
C GLU A 57 -3.80 11.35 -0.47
N PRO A 58 -3.62 12.67 -0.24
CA PRO A 58 -3.62 13.64 -1.33
C PRO A 58 -2.44 13.49 -2.29
N ARG A 59 -1.34 12.84 -1.86
CA ARG A 59 -0.14 12.59 -2.66
C ARG A 59 -0.13 11.21 -3.30
N ALA A 60 -0.71 10.23 -2.61
CA ALA A 60 -0.73 8.82 -3.00
C ALA A 60 -2.11 8.33 -3.46
N GLY A 61 -3.04 9.23 -3.76
CA GLY A 61 -4.45 8.87 -4.04
C GLY A 61 -4.67 7.97 -5.26
N GLN A 62 -3.67 7.81 -6.12
CA GLN A 62 -3.66 6.88 -7.27
C GLN A 62 -2.73 5.68 -7.06
N ASP A 63 -2.02 5.61 -5.92
CA ASP A 63 -1.07 4.55 -5.61
C ASP A 63 -1.83 3.35 -5.00
N GLU A 64 -1.71 2.17 -5.62
CA GLU A 64 -2.40 0.96 -5.17
C GLU A 64 -2.01 0.55 -3.74
N ARG A 65 -0.79 0.91 -3.30
CA ARG A 65 -0.32 0.65 -1.93
C ARG A 65 -1.18 1.34 -0.89
N LEU A 66 -1.73 2.52 -1.21
CA LEU A 66 -2.61 3.25 -0.30
C LEU A 66 -3.83 2.40 0.11
N LEU A 67 -4.45 1.73 -0.88
CA LEU A 67 -5.58 0.83 -0.63
C LEU A 67 -5.16 -0.40 0.18
N GLN A 68 -3.98 -0.96 -0.10
CA GLN A 68 -3.43 -2.08 0.66
C GLN A 68 -3.25 -1.72 2.14
N TYR A 69 -2.67 -0.55 2.44
CA TYR A 69 -2.48 -0.09 3.82
C TYR A 69 -3.79 0.28 4.51
N GLN A 70 -4.77 0.88 3.81
CA GLN A 70 -6.11 1.12 4.36
C GLN A 70 -6.77 -0.19 4.80
N ARG A 71 -6.70 -1.23 3.96
CA ARG A 71 -7.26 -2.55 4.30
C ARG A 71 -6.56 -3.17 5.50
N ARG A 72 -5.22 -3.18 5.52
CA ARG A 72 -4.45 -3.72 6.65
C ARG A 72 -4.78 -2.99 7.97
N LEU A 73 -4.92 -1.67 7.91
CA LEU A 73 -5.29 -0.86 9.07
C LEU A 73 -6.72 -1.16 9.53
N ALA A 74 -7.67 -1.32 8.60
CA ALA A 74 -9.02 -1.74 8.91
C ALA A 74 -9.06 -3.13 9.57
N ASP A 75 -8.29 -4.09 9.05
CA ASP A 75 -8.18 -5.44 9.62
C ASP A 75 -7.62 -5.40 11.05
N ALA A 76 -6.62 -4.55 11.31
CA ALA A 76 -6.05 -4.34 12.64
C ALA A 76 -7.08 -3.77 13.62
N TYR A 77 -7.85 -2.75 13.21
CA TYR A 77 -8.95 -2.22 14.02
C TYR A 77 -10.07 -3.24 14.25
N MET A 78 -10.37 -4.10 13.26
CA MET A 78 -11.32 -5.20 13.44
C MET A 78 -10.84 -6.22 14.48
N LEU A 79 -9.54 -6.54 14.48
CA LEU A 79 -8.96 -7.41 15.50
C LEU A 79 -9.07 -6.77 16.89
N GLN A 80 -8.62 -5.52 17.04
CA GLN A 80 -8.69 -4.78 18.30
C GLN A 80 -10.13 -4.68 18.83
N GLY A 81 -11.09 -4.41 17.95
CA GLY A 81 -12.51 -4.36 18.30
C GLY A 81 -13.03 -5.71 18.81
N ARG A 82 -12.65 -6.82 18.16
CA ARG A 82 -13.01 -8.17 18.61
C ARG A 82 -12.40 -8.52 19.96
N GLU A 83 -11.15 -8.15 20.21
CA GLU A 83 -10.51 -8.36 21.51
C GLU A 83 -11.17 -7.53 22.62
N ALA A 84 -11.55 -6.28 22.33
CA ALA A 84 -12.30 -5.44 23.26
C ALA A 84 -13.68 -6.06 23.58
N LEU A 85 -14.38 -6.61 22.58
CA LEU A 85 -15.63 -7.33 22.79
C LEU A 85 -15.45 -8.54 23.71
N GLN A 86 -14.39 -9.33 23.51
CA GLN A 86 -14.08 -10.49 24.37
C GLN A 86 -13.80 -10.08 25.82
N ARG A 87 -13.22 -8.90 26.02
CA ARG A 87 -12.99 -8.31 27.35
C ARG A 87 -14.23 -7.62 27.95
N GLY A 88 -15.34 -7.52 27.22
CA GLY A 88 -16.55 -6.83 27.63
C GLY A 88 -16.47 -5.29 27.54
N ASP A 89 -15.44 -4.76 26.87
CA ASP A 89 -15.25 -3.33 26.68
C ASP A 89 -15.95 -2.86 25.41
N LEU A 90 -17.24 -2.54 25.55
CA LEU A 90 -18.11 -2.15 24.43
C LEU A 90 -17.76 -0.78 23.84
N ASP A 91 -17.22 0.15 24.65
CA ASP A 91 -16.82 1.48 24.18
C ASP A 91 -15.58 1.39 23.29
N ALA A 92 -14.54 0.69 23.74
CA ALA A 92 -13.34 0.46 22.94
C ALA A 92 -13.66 -0.36 21.68
N ALA A 93 -14.53 -1.37 21.78
CA ALA A 93 -14.99 -2.14 20.64
C ALA A 93 -15.73 -1.27 19.61
N GLY A 94 -16.68 -0.45 20.05
CA GLY A 94 -17.45 0.43 19.18
C GLY A 94 -16.56 1.43 18.44
N LYS A 95 -15.61 2.04 19.15
CA LYS A 95 -14.61 2.95 18.56
C LYS A 95 -13.78 2.24 17.49
N ALA A 96 -13.14 1.11 17.83
CA ALA A 96 -12.27 0.40 16.90
C ALA A 96 -13.04 -0.09 15.65
N LEU A 97 -14.23 -0.66 15.82
CA LEU A 97 -15.04 -1.13 14.68
C LEU A 97 -15.55 0.03 13.82
N SER A 98 -15.90 1.17 14.41
CA SER A 98 -16.24 2.38 13.65
C SER A 98 -15.05 2.89 12.84
N GLN A 99 -13.84 2.86 13.42
CA GLN A 99 -12.62 3.22 12.69
C GLN A 99 -12.37 2.28 11.51
N ALA A 100 -12.46 0.97 11.72
CA ALA A 100 -12.30 -0.03 10.66
C ALA A 100 -13.27 0.22 9.49
N ARG A 101 -14.54 0.51 9.80
CA ARG A 101 -15.56 0.81 8.78
C ARG A 101 -15.27 2.10 8.02
N SER A 102 -14.76 3.13 8.69
CA SER A 102 -14.41 4.40 8.03
C SER A 102 -13.25 4.26 7.02
N LEU A 103 -12.35 3.31 7.26
CA LEU A 103 -11.23 2.99 6.37
C LEU A 103 -11.63 2.14 5.16
N LEU A 104 -12.81 1.53 5.21
CA LEU A 104 -13.39 0.73 4.13
C LEU A 104 -14.75 1.33 3.74
N PRO A 105 -14.82 2.56 3.18
CA PRO A 105 -16.05 3.03 2.57
C PRO A 105 -16.39 2.05 1.43
N ASP A 106 -17.64 1.58 1.39
CA ASP A 106 -18.14 0.62 0.42
C ASP A 106 -17.53 0.81 -0.99
N ALA A 107 -16.85 -0.26 -1.45
CA ALA A 107 -16.46 -0.61 -2.81
C ALA A 107 -15.77 0.43 -3.73
N PRO A 108 -14.63 0.08 -4.38
CA PRO A 108 -13.82 0.95 -5.26
C PRO A 108 -14.44 1.28 -6.62
N ALA A 109 -15.76 1.33 -6.77
CA ALA A 109 -16.41 1.69 -8.03
C ALA A 109 -16.73 3.19 -8.17
N LEU A 110 -16.55 3.99 -7.11
CA LEU A 110 -16.94 5.40 -7.12
C LEU A 110 -15.80 6.38 -6.77
N GLY A 111 -14.66 5.90 -6.25
CA GLY A 111 -13.57 6.78 -5.82
C GLY A 111 -12.83 7.48 -6.97
N SER A 112 -12.54 6.76 -8.06
CA SER A 112 -11.91 7.33 -9.25
C SER A 112 -12.89 8.22 -10.02
N ASP A 113 -14.12 7.72 -10.20
CA ASP A 113 -15.13 8.36 -11.03
C ASP A 113 -15.67 9.63 -10.39
N VAL A 114 -15.85 9.65 -9.06
CA VAL A 114 -16.27 10.87 -8.32
C VAL A 114 -15.13 11.91 -8.28
N ARG A 115 -13.86 11.50 -8.21
CA ARG A 115 -12.73 12.44 -8.26
C ARG A 115 -12.55 13.03 -9.66
N GLN A 116 -12.65 12.23 -10.73
CA GLN A 116 -12.61 12.73 -12.10
C GLN A 116 -13.80 13.65 -12.42
N THR A 117 -15.01 13.29 -11.98
CA THR A 117 -16.20 14.13 -12.20
C THR A 117 -16.17 15.42 -11.39
N LEU A 118 -15.63 15.42 -10.17
CA LEU A 118 -15.47 16.64 -9.37
C LEU A 118 -14.44 17.61 -9.97
N GLU A 119 -13.34 17.09 -10.52
CA GLU A 119 -12.34 17.90 -11.23
C GLU A 119 -12.87 18.45 -12.57
N GLN A 120 -13.67 17.67 -13.31
CA GLN A 120 -14.36 18.15 -14.52
C GLN A 120 -15.46 19.18 -14.23
N ALA A 121 -16.17 19.07 -13.09
CA ALA A 121 -17.21 20.02 -12.72
C ALA A 121 -16.66 21.38 -12.27
N ARG A 122 -15.34 21.51 -12.09
CA ARG A 122 -14.66 22.73 -11.66
C ARG A 122 -14.07 23.54 -12.82
N GLN A 123 -14.03 22.97 -14.03
CA GLN A 123 -13.65 23.64 -15.29
C GLN A 123 -14.89 24.22 -15.98
#